data_AF-A0A7C7IJ50-F1
#
_entry.id   AF-A0A7C7IJ50-F1
#
_cell.length_a   1.000
_cell.length_b   1.000
_cell.length_c   1.000
_cell.angle_alpha   90.00
_cell.angle_beta   90.00
_cell.angle_gamma   90.00
#
_symmetry.space_group_name_H-M   'P 1'
#
loop_
_entity.id
_entity.type
_entity.pdbx_description
1 polymer ?
#
loop_
_entity_poly.entity_id
_entity_poly.type
_entity_poly.pdbx_seq_one_letter_code
_entity_poly.pdbx_strand_id
1 'polypeptide(L)' 'MGIKSKTDLYLPEFNFQNQNGVYISDADFSSKLVLVTFMYSNCKTECPSALNDLKIFENIIA' A
#
# COMPACT_ATOMS: atom_id res chain seq x y z
N MET A 1 -0.62 5.52 15.52
CA MET A 1 -1.12 4.51 14.57
C MET A 1 -0.89 3.15 15.22
N GLY A 2 -1.92 2.31 15.33
CA GLY A 2 -1.83 1.03 16.02
C GLY A 2 -2.55 -0.05 15.23
N ILE A 3 -2.06 -1.29 15.32
CA ILE A 3 -2.69 -2.45 14.70
C ILE A 3 -4.02 -2.70 15.41
N LYS A 4 -5.14 -2.45 14.72
CA LYS A 4 -6.49 -2.63 15.28
C LYS A 4 -6.96 -4.09 15.30
N SER A 5 -6.31 -4.97 14.55
CA SER A 5 -6.63 -6.40 14.50
C SER A 5 -5.44 -7.17 13.94
N LYS A 6 -5.03 -8.24 14.64
CA LYS A 6 -4.11 -9.25 14.14
C LYS A 6 -4.95 -10.48 13.79
N THR A 7 -5.68 -10.38 12.68
CA THR A 7 -6.33 -11.53 12.06
C THR A 7 -5.52 -11.84 10.81
N ASP A 8 -5.14 -13.10 10.61
CA ASP A 8 -4.48 -13.52 9.37
C ASP A 8 -5.50 -13.43 8.23
N LEU A 9 -5.58 -12.24 7.64
CA LEU A 9 -6.39 -11.95 6.46
C LEU A 9 -5.47 -12.04 5.25
N TYR A 10 -5.79 -12.96 4.35
CA TYR A 10 -5.15 -13.02 3.04
C TYR A 10 -5.46 -11.74 2.28
N LEU A 11 -4.52 -11.29 1.44
CA LEU A 11 -4.76 -10.21 0.50
C LEU A 11 -5.96 -10.62 -0.36
N PRO A 12 -7.08 -9.86 -0.36
CA PRO A 12 -8.25 -10.22 -1.14
C PRO A 12 -7.93 -10.15 -2.64
N GLU A 13 -8.63 -10.97 -3.43
CA GLU A 13 -8.52 -10.90 -4.89
C GLU A 13 -8.87 -9.49 -5.38
N PHE A 14 -8.05 -8.95 -6.27
CA PHE A 14 -8.30 -7.65 -6.87
C PHE A 14 -7.83 -7.57 -8.32
N ASN A 15 -8.39 -6.62 -9.04
CA ASN A 15 -7.90 -6.22 -10.35
C ASN A 15 -8.11 -4.71 -10.52
N PHE A 16 -7.03 -3.94 -10.37
CA PHE A 16 -7.07 -2.49 -10.37
C PHE A 16 -6.17 -1.91 -11.46
N GLN A 17 -6.55 -0.76 -11.99
CA GLN A 17 -5.71 0.00 -12.89
C GLN A 17 -4.77 0.91 -12.07
N ASN A 18 -3.46 0.82 -12.33
CA ASN A 18 -2.47 1.69 -11.70
C ASN A 18 -2.41 3.07 -12.37
N GLN A 19 -1.56 3.95 -11.84
CA GLN A 19 -1.38 5.32 -12.34
C GLN A 19 -0.88 5.41 -13.78
N ASN A 20 -0.35 4.32 -14.35
CA ASN A 20 0.12 4.22 -15.73
C ASN A 20 -0.93 3.63 -16.68
N GLY A 21 -2.14 3.33 -16.19
CA GLY A 21 -3.19 2.70 -16.98
C GLY A 21 -3.05 1.18 -17.14
N VAL A 22 -2.13 0.54 -16.42
CA VAL A 22 -1.90 -0.92 -16.48
C VAL A 22 -2.73 -1.61 -15.41
N TYR A 23 -3.42 -2.69 -15.79
CA TYR A 23 -4.13 -3.56 -14.84
C TYR A 23 -3.13 -4.41 -14.06
N ILE A 24 -3.30 -4.43 -12.73
CA ILE A 24 -2.55 -5.24 -11.79
C ILE A 24 -3.50 -5.95 -10.83
N SER A 25 -3.12 -7.16 -10.45
CA SER A 25 -3.89 -8.09 -9.64
C SER A 25 -3.12 -8.55 -8.41
N ASP A 26 -3.80 -9.21 -7.47
CA ASP A 26 -3.18 -9.82 -6.30
C ASP A 26 -2.11 -10.86 -6.68
N ALA A 27 -2.30 -11.57 -7.80
CA ALA A 27 -1.35 -12.57 -8.30
C ALA A 27 0.03 -11.98 -8.63
N ASP A 28 0.10 -10.71 -9.06
CA ASP A 28 1.35 -10.00 -9.40
C ASP A 28 2.25 -9.77 -8.16
N PHE A 29 1.66 -9.90 -6.97
CA PHE A 29 2.32 -9.75 -5.67
C PHE A 29 2.48 -11.07 -4.91
N SER A 30 2.16 -12.20 -5.55
CA SER A 30 2.33 -13.52 -4.94
C SER A 30 3.77 -13.74 -4.45
N SER A 31 3.91 -14.29 -3.24
CA SER A 31 5.21 -14.54 -2.58
C SER A 31 6.05 -13.30 -2.25
N LYS A 32 5.49 -12.08 -2.33
CA LYS A 32 6.15 -10.83 -1.91
C LYS A 32 5.58 -10.35 -0.57
N LEU A 33 6.40 -9.63 0.19
CA LEU A 33 5.89 -8.83 1.31
C LEU A 33 5.24 -7.56 0.73
N VAL A 34 3.95 -7.37 1.00
CA VAL A 34 3.16 -6.26 0.44
C VAL A 34 2.75 -5.29 1.53
N LEU A 35 3.07 -4.02 1.37
CA LEU A 35 2.54 -2.92 2.17
C LEU A 35 1.38 -2.26 1.44
N VAL A 36 0.16 -2.41 1.96
CA VAL A 36 -1.04 -1.77 1.40
C VAL A 36 -1.44 -0.59 2.28
N THR A 37 -1.60 0.59 1.67
CA THR A 37 -2.06 1.81 2.36
C THR A 37 -3.19 2.46 1.58
N PHE A 38 -4.27 2.82 2.27
CA PHE A 38 -5.38 3.58 1.71
C PHE A 38 -5.27 5.04 2.15
N MET A 39 -5.21 5.95 1.18
CA MET A 39 -5.10 7.38 1.40
C MET A 39 -5.98 8.14 0.41
N TYR A 40 -6.52 9.28 0.84
CA TYR A 40 -7.16 10.25 -0.05
C TYR A 40 -6.10 11.20 -0.61
N SER A 41 -6.33 11.76 -1.79
CA SER A 41 -5.40 12.68 -2.45
C SER A 41 -5.70 14.16 -2.18
N ASN A 42 -6.90 14.47 -1.68
CA ASN A 42 -7.31 15.83 -1.39
C ASN A 42 -7.00 16.20 0.07
N CYS A 43 -5.74 16.55 0.32
CA CYS A 43 -5.20 16.79 1.66
C CYS A 43 -4.03 17.76 1.54
N LYS A 44 -4.18 18.98 2.07
CA LYS A 44 -3.17 20.04 1.90
C LYS A 44 -1.90 19.84 2.73
N THR A 45 -1.98 19.15 3.88
CA THR A 45 -0.88 19.16 4.85
C THR A 45 -0.49 17.78 5.38
N GLU A 46 -1.45 16.88 5.58
CA GLU A 46 -1.18 15.56 6.20
C GLU A 46 -0.59 14.53 5.23
N CYS A 47 -0.91 14.63 3.94
CA CYS A 47 -0.46 13.68 2.93
C CYS A 47 1.05 13.71 2.65
N PRO A 48 1.71 14.88 2.55
CA PRO A 48 3.17 14.91 2.43
C PRO A 48 3.90 14.24 3.60
N SER A 49 3.40 14.41 4.83
CA SER A 49 3.98 13.77 6.02
C SER A 49 3.78 12.26 5.97
N ALA A 50 2.56 11.79 5.73
CA ALA A 50 2.26 10.36 5.66
C ALA A 50 3.03 9.66 4.52
N LEU A 51 3.20 10.33 3.37
CA LEU A 51 3.99 9.81 2.26
C LEU A 51 5.47 9.69 2.60
N ASN A 52 6.04 10.64 3.36
CA ASN A 52 7.43 10.56 3.80
C ASN A 52 7.65 9.38 4.75
N ASP A 53 6.71 9.13 5.67
CA ASP A 53 6.78 7.98 6.56
C ASP A 53 6.77 6.65 5.77
N LEU A 54 6.00 6.58 4.68
CA LEU A 54 5.95 5.40 3.81
C LEU A 54 7.26 5.18 3.03
N LYS A 55 7.91 6.26 2.57
CA LYS A 55 9.20 6.16 1.86
C LYS A 55 10.31 5.54 2.69
N ILE A 56 10.23 5.58 4.02
CA ILE A 56 11.23 4.95 4.90
C ILE A 56 11.29 3.44 4.66
N PHE A 57 10.15 2.81 4.35
CA PHE A 57 10.09 1.36 4.09
C PHE A 57 10.78 0.95 2.79
N GLU A 58 10.88 1.85 1.80
CA GLU A 58 11.61 1.57 0.56
C GLU A 58 13.10 1.27 0.82
N ASN A 59 13.69 1.92 1.83
CA ASN A 59 15.10 1.73 2.20
C ASN A 59 15.36 0.50 3.08
N ILE A 60 14.32 -0.08 3.69
CA ILE A 60 14.44 -1.24 4.61
C ILE A 60 14.38 -2.56 3.83
N ILE A 61 13.72 -2.56 2.66
CA ILE A 61 13.45 -3.75 1.84
C ILE A 61 14.40 -3.81 0.62
N ALA A 62 15.32 -2.83 0.48
CA ALA A 62 16.34 -2.75 -0.57
C ALA A 62 17.56 -3.65 -0.32
#